data_AF-A0A255XJ91-F1
#
_entry.id   AF-A0A255XJ91-F1
#
_cell.length_a   1.000
_cell.length_b   1.000
_cell.length_c   1.000
_cell.angle_alpha   90.00
_cell.angle_beta   90.00
_cell.angle_gamma   90.00
#
_symmetry.space_group_name_H-M   'P 1'
#
loop_
_entity.id
_entity.type
_entity.pdbx_description
1 polymer ?
#
loop_
_entity_poly.entity_id
_entity_poly.type
_entity_poly.pdbx_seq_one_letter_code
_entity_poly.pdbx_strand_id
1 'polypeptide(L)' 'MDLVLKDMTCGGCAKAVTRIVTKLDPEAKVEIDLPTQKVAILSQLPEADVRLALSRGGFPPA' A
#
# COMPACT_ATOMS: atom_id res chain seq x y z
N MET A 1 -4.23 8.96 2.59
CA MET A 1 -5.30 7.94 2.52
C MET A 1 -4.82 6.74 3.33
N ASP A 2 -5.71 6.12 4.10
CA ASP A 2 -5.37 5.01 4.99
C ASP A 2 -6.12 3.75 4.55
N LEU A 3 -5.40 2.65 4.37
CA LEU A 3 -5.94 1.38 3.89
C LEU A 3 -5.58 0.25 4.86
N VAL A 4 -6.39 -0.81 4.87
CA VAL A 4 -6.10 -2.05 5.61
C VAL A 4 -5.77 -3.14 4.61
N LEU A 5 -4.60 -3.77 4.72
CA LEU A 5 -4.12 -4.82 3.81
C LEU A 5 -3.90 -6.13 4.58
N LYS A 6 -4.90 -7.02 4.56
CA LYS A 6 -4.86 -8.29 5.33
C LYS A 6 -3.74 -9.24 4.90
N ASP A 7 -3.27 -9.14 3.66
CA ASP A 7 -2.20 -9.98 3.12
C ASP A 7 -0.78 -9.46 3.48
N MET A 8 -0.70 -8.36 4.22
CA MET A 8 0.55 -7.78 4.69
C MET A 8 0.99 -8.39 6.04
N THR A 9 1.46 -9.65 6.01
CA THR A 9 1.75 -10.46 7.23
C THR A 9 3.21 -10.49 7.65
N CYS A 10 4.14 -9.97 6.82
CA CYS A 10 5.56 -9.93 7.15
C CYS A 10 6.25 -8.67 6.57
N GLY A 11 7.49 -8.41 7.01
CA GLY A 11 8.31 -7.31 6.49
C GLY A 11 8.58 -7.39 4.98
N GLY A 12 8.54 -8.59 4.39
CA GLY A 12 8.60 -8.76 2.93
C GLY A 12 7.36 -8.21 2.22
N CYS A 13 6.18 -8.48 2.76
CA CYS A 13 4.92 -7.93 2.25
C CYS A 13 4.90 -6.40 2.36
N ALA A 14 5.37 -5.86 3.48
CA ALA A 14 5.47 -4.40 3.66
C ALA A 14 6.33 -3.75 2.56
N LYS A 15 7.51 -4.32 2.28
CA LYS A 15 8.39 -3.85 1.21
C LYS A 15 7.73 -3.96 -0.18
N ALA A 16 6.97 -5.02 -0.43
CA ALA A 16 6.25 -5.19 -1.69
C ALA A 16 5.17 -4.11 -1.88
N VAL A 17 4.37 -3.83 -0.85
CA VAL A 17 3.38 -2.74 -0.83
C VAL A 17 4.03 -1.39 -1.11
N THR A 18 5.09 -1.04 -0.36
CA THR A 18 5.84 0.20 -0.58
C THR A 18 6.34 0.30 -2.02
N ARG A 19 6.87 -0.80 -2.58
CA ARG A 19 7.35 -0.84 -3.98
C ARG A 19 6.23 -0.66 -5.00
N ILE A 20 5.04 -1.22 -4.77
CA ILE A 20 3.89 -1.05 -5.67
C ILE A 20 3.48 0.43 -5.70
N VAL A 21 3.34 1.05 -4.53
CA VAL A 21 2.92 2.45 -4.40
C VAL A 21 3.97 3.39 -4.99
N THR A 22 5.24 3.24 -4.62
CA THR A 22 6.34 4.08 -5.14
C THR A 22 6.63 3.90 -6.63
N LYS A 23 6.29 2.74 -7.22
CA LYS A 23 6.33 2.57 -8.68
C LYS A 23 5.22 3.33 -9.40
N LEU A 24 4.06 3.44 -8.77
CA LEU A 24 2.91 4.16 -9.31
C LEU A 24 3.10 5.67 -9.15
N ASP A 25 3.55 6.10 -7.97
CA ASP A 25 3.87 7.48 -7.61
C ASP A 25 5.23 7.52 -6.89
N PRO A 26 6.31 7.89 -7.58
CA PRO A 26 7.66 7.99 -6.99
C PRO A 26 7.78 8.98 -5.83
N GLU A 27 6.88 9.95 -5.71
CA GLU A 27 6.87 10.93 -4.63
C GLU A 27 6.02 10.49 -3.43
N ALA A 28 5.33 9.35 -3.54
CA ALA A 28 4.45 8.87 -2.48
C ALA A 28 5.22 8.48 -1.22
N LYS A 29 4.68 8.88 -0.07
CA LYS A 29 5.14 8.41 1.25
C LYS A 29 4.23 7.29 1.72
N VAL A 30 4.85 6.21 2.21
CA VAL A 30 4.16 5.01 2.65
C VAL A 30 4.61 4.67 4.06
N GLU A 31 3.68 4.70 5.00
CA GLU A 31 3.90 4.28 6.38
C GLU A 31 3.10 3.02 6.65
N ILE A 32 3.77 1.98 7.17
CA ILE A 32 3.19 0.65 7.35
C ILE A 32 3.23 0.28 8.83
N ASP A 33 2.06 -0.11 9.34
CA ASP A 33 1.88 -0.73 10.64
C ASP A 33 1.50 -2.21 10.42
N LEU A 34 2.50 -3.09 10.57
CA LEU A 34 2.32 -4.53 10.43
C LEU A 34 1.40 -5.13 11.52
N PRO A 35 1.59 -4.82 12.83
CA PRO A 35 0.68 -5.28 13.88
C PRO A 35 -0.80 -5.02 13.61
N THR A 36 -1.15 -3.88 13.03
CA THR A 36 -2.55 -3.54 12.72
C THR A 36 -2.93 -3.73 11.25
N GLN A 37 -1.99 -4.16 10.42
CA GLN A 37 -2.13 -4.34 8.97
C GLN A 37 -2.61 -3.07 8.24
N LYS A 38 -2.28 -1.90 8.80
CA LYS A 38 -2.64 -0.60 8.25
C LYS A 38 -1.50 -0.04 7.42
N VAL A 39 -1.85 0.67 6.35
CA VAL A 39 -0.92 1.44 5.55
C VAL A 39 -1.48 2.84 5.35
N ALA A 40 -0.69 3.84 5.72
CA ALA A 40 -0.95 5.24 5.42
C ALA A 40 -0.15 5.63 4.17
N ILE A 41 -0.85 6.13 3.16
CA ILE A 41 -0.28 6.52 1.87
C ILE A 41 -0.55 8.00 1.64
N LEU A 42 0.51 8.77 1.49
CA LEU A 42 0.46 10.16 1.02
C LEU A 42 0.91 10.15 -0.43
N SER A 43 -0.02 10.42 -1.34
CA SER A 43 0.21 10.44 -2.79
C SER A 43 -0.66 11.52 -3.41
N GLN A 44 -0.23 12.07 -4.54
CA GLN A 44 -1.05 13.00 -5.33
C GLN A 44 -2.08 12.28 -6.21
N LEU A 45 -1.95 10.96 -6.35
CA LEU A 45 -2.84 10.16 -7.18
C LEU A 45 -4.19 9.92 -6.48
N PRO A 46 -5.26 9.73 -7.26
CA PRO A 46 -6.54 9.29 -6.73
C PRO A 46 -6.42 7.96 -5.96
N GLU A 47 -7.11 7.87 -4.83
CA GLU A 47 -7.12 6.64 -4.01
C GLU A 47 -7.54 5.41 -4.84
N ALA A 48 -8.48 5.56 -5.78
CA ALA A 48 -8.94 4.48 -6.65
C ALA A 48 -7.79 3.84 -7.46
N ASP A 49 -6.84 4.64 -7.97
CA ASP A 49 -5.71 4.16 -8.76
C ASP A 49 -4.73 3.38 -7.87
N VAL A 50 -4.47 3.89 -6.66
CA VAL A 50 -3.62 3.23 -5.66
C VAL A 50 -4.22 1.89 -5.24
N ARG A 51 -5.53 1.85 -4.95
CA ARG A 51 -6.26 0.63 -4.58
C ARG A 51 -6.23 -0.42 -5.70
N LEU A 52 -6.37 0.02 -6.96
CA LEU A 52 -6.28 -0.86 -8.11
C LEU A 52 -4.86 -1.44 -8.28
N ALA A 53 -3.82 -0.61 -8.13
CA ALA A 53 -2.43 -1.05 -8.21
C ALA A 53 -2.10 -2.07 -7.10
N LEU A 54 -2.53 -1.80 -5.86
CA LEU A 54 -2.36 -2.73 -4.73
C LEU A 54 -3.08 -4.05 -4.98
N SER A 55 -4.34 -4.02 -5.46
CA SER A 55 -5.10 -5.22 -5.78
C SER A 55 -4.42 -6.05 -6.88
N ARG A 56 -3.90 -5.41 -7.94
CA ARG A 56 -3.12 -6.08 -9.01
C ARG A 56 -1.80 -6.66 -8.50
N GLY A 57 -1.23 -6.06 -7.46
CA GLY A 57 -0.03 -6.55 -6.78
C GLY A 57 -0.29 -7.64 -5.75
N GLY A 58 -1.54 -8.10 -5.59
CA GLY A 58 -1.91 -9.15 -4.63
C GLY A 58 -2.16 -8.65 -3.21
N PHE A 59 -2.36 -7.33 -3.02
CA PHE A 59 -2.69 -6.72 -1.74
C PHE A 59 -4.02 -5.97 -1.83
N PRO A 60 -5.16 -6.65 -2.00
CA PRO A 60 -6.46 -5.99 -2.04
C PRO A 60 -6.75 -5.28 -0.71
N PRO A 61 -7.12 -3.99 -0.74
CA PRO A 61 -7.63 -3.29 0.43
C PRO A 61 -8.91 -3.95 0.97
N ALA A 62 -8.97 -4.13 2.29
CA ALA A 62 -10.09 -4.74 3.01
C ALA A 62 -11.32 -3.82 3.16
#